data_AF-A0A966T160-F1
#
_entry.id   AF-A0A966T160-F1
#
_cell.length_a   1.000
_cell.length_b   1.000
_cell.length_c   1.000
_cell.angle_alpha   90.00
_cell.angle_beta   90.00
_cell.angle_gamma   90.00
#
_symmetry.space_group_name_H-M   'P 1'
#
loop_
_entity.id
_entity.type
_entity.pdbx_description
1 polymer ?
#
loop_
_entity_poly.entity_id
_entity_poly.type
_entity_poly.pdbx_seq_one_letter_code
_entity_poly.pdbx_strand_id
1 'polypeptide(L)'
;GVAVWLVVMASLWLGFRLWRKGADQRLQRGFEWFLFAAIAQGGLGYLQYFTGVPVTLVAIHVALSILVWLAALRLATLARRYGRCDTMA
;
A
#
# COMPACT_ATOMS: atom_id res chain seq x y z
N GLY A 1 3.40 -15.17 -7.05
CA GLY A 1 1.94 -15.08 -7.27
C GLY A 1 1.17 -14.92 -5.98
N VAL A 2 1.10 -15.96 -5.15
CA VAL A 2 0.29 -16.00 -3.91
C VAL A 2 0.57 -14.84 -2.93
N ALA A 3 1.85 -14.48 -2.74
CA ALA A 3 2.22 -13.38 -1.85
C ALA A 3 1.61 -12.02 -2.24
N VAL A 4 1.46 -11.74 -3.54
CA VAL A 4 0.85 -10.49 -4.03
C VAL A 4 -0.62 -10.44 -3.65
N TRP A 5 -1.35 -11.54 -3.89
CA TRP A 5 -2.76 -11.65 -3.54
C TRP A 5 -2.99 -11.55 -2.03
N LEU A 6 -2.11 -12.16 -1.22
CA LEU A 6 -2.16 -12.02 0.24
C LEU A 6 -1.97 -10.56 0.68
N VAL A 7 -1.01 -9.84 0.11
CA VAL A 7 -0.78 -8.42 0.41
C VAL A 7 -1.96 -7.55 -0.02
N VAL A 8 -2.53 -7.80 -1.19
CA VAL A 8 -3.71 -7.09 -1.69
C VAL A 8 -4.91 -7.32 -0.78
N MET A 9 -5.21 -8.58 -0.42
CA MET A 9 -6.31 -8.92 0.50
C MET A 9 -6.11 -8.29 1.88
N ALA A 10 -4.91 -8.36 2.44
CA ALA A 10 -4.59 -7.74 3.72
C ALA A 10 -4.78 -6.21 3.66
N SER A 11 -4.38 -5.58 2.56
CA SER A 11 -4.51 -4.14 2.33
C SER A 11 -5.97 -3.71 2.23
N LEU A 12 -6.78 -4.42 1.45
CA LEU A 12 -8.21 -4.17 1.32
C LEU A 12 -8.94 -4.39 2.65
N TRP A 13 -8.60 -5.46 3.37
CA TRP A 13 -9.16 -5.74 4.68
C TRP A 13 -8.84 -4.64 5.70
N LEU A 14 -7.61 -4.15 5.69
CA LEU A 14 -7.19 -3.04 6.55
C LEU A 14 -7.94 -1.76 6.18
N GLY A 15 -8.01 -1.42 4.88
CA GLY A 15 -8.78 -0.28 4.39
C GLY A 15 -10.25 -0.32 4.80
N PHE A 16 -10.90 -1.48 4.66
CA PHE A 16 -12.28 -1.69 5.06
C PHE A 16 -12.49 -1.51 6.58
N ARG A 17 -11.55 -2.03 7.39
CA ARG A 17 -11.54 -1.83 8.85
C ARG A 17 -11.39 -0.35 9.23
N LEU A 18 -10.54 0.39 8.52
CA LEU A 18 -10.32 1.82 8.78
C LEU A 18 -11.54 2.66 8.37
N TRP A 19 -12.16 2.35 7.24
CA TRP A 19 -13.38 2.99 6.78
C TRP A 19 -14.54 2.80 7.76
N ARG A 20 -14.73 1.57 8.26
CA ARG A 20 -15.76 1.27 9.27
C ARG A 20 -15.58 2.01 10.60
N LYS A 21 -14.37 2.46 10.92
CA LYS A 21 -14.07 3.19 12.17
C LYS A 21 -14.09 4.70 12.02
N GLY A 22 -14.48 5.24 10.85
CA GLY A 22 -14.54 6.69 10.64
C GLY A 22 -13.16 7.36 10.76
N ALA A 23 -12.11 6.69 10.29
CA ALA A 23 -10.74 7.16 10.46
C ALA A 23 -10.50 8.58 9.93
N ASP A 24 -9.66 9.32 10.65
CA ASP A 24 -9.19 10.68 10.32
C ASP A 24 -8.76 10.80 8.84
N GLN A 25 -9.05 11.96 8.22
CA GLN A 25 -8.73 12.30 6.84
C GLN A 25 -7.23 12.12 6.50
N ARG A 26 -6.34 12.23 7.49
CA ARG A 26 -4.91 11.94 7.31
C ARG A 26 -4.64 10.46 7.04
N LEU A 27 -5.39 9.57 7.68
CA LEU A 27 -5.25 8.13 7.50
C LEU A 27 -5.86 7.69 6.16
N GLN A 28 -7.01 8.27 5.77
CA GLN A 28 -7.64 8.01 4.48
C GLN A 28 -6.70 8.39 3.31
N ARG A 29 -6.15 9.61 3.32
CA ARG A 29 -5.17 10.03 2.29
C ARG A 29 -3.93 9.15 2.25
N GLY A 30 -3.43 8.71 3.41
CA GLY A 30 -2.30 7.79 3.48
C GLY A 30 -2.62 6.42 2.84
N PHE A 31 -3.85 5.95 3.02
CA PHE A 31 -4.33 4.70 2.44
C PHE A 31 -4.52 4.81 0.92
N GLU A 32 -5.07 5.92 0.43
CA GLU A 32 -5.22 6.19 -1.02
C GLU A 32 -3.87 6.18 -1.74
N TRP A 33 -2.86 6.86 -1.20
CA TRP A 33 -1.50 6.84 -1.75
C TRP A 33 -0.89 5.45 -1.79
N PHE A 34 -1.09 4.68 -0.71
CA PHE A 34 -0.62 3.29 -0.66
C PHE A 34 -1.33 2.43 -1.72
N LEU A 35 -2.65 2.57 -1.87
CA LEU A 35 -3.43 1.82 -2.85
C LEU A 35 -2.99 2.14 -4.29
N PHE A 36 -2.81 3.43 -4.60
CA PHE A 36 -2.33 3.89 -5.89
C PHE A 36 -0.96 3.28 -6.23
N ALA A 37 0.00 3.37 -5.30
CA ALA A 37 1.33 2.81 -5.49
C ALA A 37 1.30 1.29 -5.66
N ALA A 38 0.46 0.59 -4.89
CA ALA A 38 0.33 -0.87 -4.96
C ALA A 38 -0.26 -1.34 -6.30
N ILE A 39 -1.28 -0.64 -6.83
CA ILE A 39 -1.87 -0.95 -8.14
C ILE A 39 -0.85 -0.70 -9.24
N ALA A 40 -0.15 0.44 -9.20
CA ALA A 40 0.88 0.75 -10.20
C ALA A 40 2.01 -0.30 -10.18
N GLN A 41 2.41 -0.78 -8.98
CA GLN A 41 3.42 -1.82 -8.82
C GLN A 41 2.96 -3.18 -9.35
N GLY A 42 1.71 -3.56 -9.10
CA GLY A 42 1.12 -4.77 -9.66
C GLY A 42 1.04 -4.71 -11.19
N GLY A 43 0.61 -3.58 -11.76
CA GLY A 43 0.54 -3.39 -13.21
C GLY A 43 1.91 -3.41 -13.88
N LEU A 44 2.90 -2.74 -13.29
CA LEU A 44 4.26 -2.73 -13.83
C LEU A 44 4.92 -4.12 -13.76
N GLY A 45 4.73 -4.85 -12.65
CA GLY A 45 5.20 -6.23 -12.52
C GLY A 45 4.54 -7.18 -13.52
N TYR A 46 3.26 -6.98 -13.81
CA TYR A 46 2.55 -7.71 -14.87
C TYR A 46 3.17 -7.40 -16.23
N LEU A 47 3.42 -6.13 -16.56
CA LEU A 47 4.06 -5.75 -17.82
C LEU A 47 5.47 -6.37 -17.95
N GLN A 48 6.25 -6.42 -16.87
CA GLN A 48 7.56 -7.10 -16.86
C GLN A 48 7.47 -8.59 -17.17
N TYR A 49 6.45 -9.26 -16.65
CA TYR A 49 6.22 -10.68 -16.90
C TYR A 49 6.02 -10.97 -18.41
N PHE A 50 5.26 -10.12 -19.11
CA PHE A 50 5.04 -10.29 -20.56
C PHE A 50 6.17 -9.74 -21.44
N THR A 51 6.96 -8.78 -20.96
CA THR A 51 8.05 -8.18 -21.73
C THR A 51 9.39 -8.90 -21.59
N GLY A 52 9.43 -10.02 -20.86
CA GLY A 52 10.66 -10.81 -20.68
C GLY A 52 11.68 -10.17 -19.73
N VAL A 53 11.20 -9.33 -18.80
CA VAL A 53 12.01 -8.72 -17.73
C VAL A 53 13.13 -7.78 -18.22
N PRO A 54 12.81 -6.70 -18.97
CA PRO A 54 13.81 -5.72 -19.39
C PRO A 54 14.35 -4.90 -18.20
N VAL A 55 15.66 -4.62 -18.20
CA VAL A 55 16.39 -3.97 -17.08
C VAL A 55 15.81 -2.61 -16.68
N THR A 56 15.42 -1.77 -17.64
CA THR A 56 14.82 -0.46 -17.36
C THR A 56 13.50 -0.58 -16.60
N LEU A 57 12.67 -1.53 -16.99
CA LEU A 57 11.39 -1.79 -16.35
C LEU A 57 11.57 -2.41 -14.96
N VAL A 58 12.63 -3.19 -14.75
CA VAL A 58 13.07 -3.66 -13.41
C VAL A 58 13.46 -2.50 -12.51
N ALA A 59 14.25 -1.54 -13.00
CA ALA A 59 14.64 -0.39 -12.19
C ALA A 59 13.41 0.43 -11.73
N ILE A 60 12.45 0.67 -12.64
CA ILE A 60 11.20 1.36 -12.31
C ILE A 60 10.38 0.52 -11.32
N HIS A 61 10.30 -0.80 -11.51
CA HIS A 61 9.58 -1.69 -10.60
C HIS A 61 10.16 -1.69 -9.19
N VAL A 62 11.48 -1.72 -9.06
CA VAL A 62 12.14 -1.66 -7.75
C VAL A 62 11.89 -0.30 -7.09
N ALA A 63 12.00 0.80 -7.83
CA ALA A 63 11.72 2.14 -7.31
C ALA A 63 10.27 2.27 -6.82
N LEU A 64 9.31 1.77 -7.59
CA LEU A 64 7.90 1.76 -7.20
C LEU A 64 7.65 0.85 -5.98
N SER A 65 8.38 -0.26 -5.85
CA SER A 65 8.34 -1.13 -4.66
C SER A 65 8.77 -0.41 -3.39
N ILE A 66 9.79 0.44 -3.49
CA ILE A 66 10.25 1.27 -2.37
C ILE A 66 9.15 2.26 -1.98
N LEU A 67 8.49 2.90 -2.95
CA LEU A 67 7.38 3.82 -2.69
C LEU A 67 6.20 3.12 -2.00
N VAL A 68 5.84 1.91 -2.43
CA VAL A 68 4.83 1.09 -1.76
C VAL A 68 5.21 0.85 -0.30
N TRP A 69 6.47 0.50 -0.03
CA TRP A 69 6.96 0.29 1.33
C TRP A 69 6.93 1.54 2.18
N LEU A 70 7.36 2.69 1.65
CA LEU A 70 7.31 3.96 2.36
C LEU A 70 5.87 4.37 2.68
N ALA A 71 4.94 4.18 1.73
CA ALA A 71 3.52 4.44 1.94
C ALA A 71 2.93 3.51 3.02
N ALA A 72 3.30 2.22 3.01
CA ALA A 72 2.87 1.25 4.02
C ALA A 72 3.36 1.61 5.42
N LEU A 73 4.65 1.97 5.57
CA LEU A 73 5.23 2.39 6.85
C LEU A 73 4.59 3.68 7.36
N ARG A 74 4.35 4.65 6.47
CA ARG A 74 3.63 5.88 6.80
C ARG A 74 2.21 5.58 7.28
N LEU A 75 1.50 4.70 6.59
CA LEU A 75 0.14 4.31 6.98
C LEU A 75 0.13 3.58 8.33
N ALA A 76 1.06 2.64 8.55
CA ALA A 76 1.17 1.91 9.80
C ALA A 76 1.49 2.82 10.99
N THR A 77 2.38 3.81 10.81
CA THR A 77 2.70 4.79 11.85
C THR A 77 1.52 5.72 12.15
N LEU A 78 0.79 6.18 11.12
CA LEU A 78 -0.43 6.97 11.31
C LEU A 78 -1.53 6.18 12.04
N ALA A 79 -1.76 4.92 11.64
CA ALA A 79 -2.75 4.06 12.27
C ALA A 79 -2.44 3.82 13.77
N ARG A 80 -1.17 3.60 14.10
CA ARG A 80 -0.71 3.45 15.50
C ARG A 80 -0.90 4.72 16.33
N ARG A 81 -0.71 5.91 15.74
CA ARG A 81 -0.91 7.20 16.42
C ARG A 81 -2.40 7.45 16.69
N TYR A 82 -3.25 7.19 15.70
CA TYR A 82 -4.70 7.33 15.83
C TYR A 82 -5.25 6.45 16.98
N GLY A 83 -4.88 5.16 17.02
CA GLY A 83 -5.32 4.26 18.08
C GLY A 83 -4.85 4.64 19.49
N ARG A 84 -3.73 5.37 19.62
CA ARG A 84 -3.22 5.85 20.91
C ARG A 84 -4.01 7.06 21.42
N CYS A 85 -4.46 7.95 20.53
CA CYS A 85 -5.33 9.06 20.91
C CYS A 85 -6.72 8.58 21.36
N ASP A 86 -7.24 7.53 20.73
CA ASP A 86 -8.55 6.92 21.07
C ASP A 86 -8.57 6.29 22.47
N THR A 87 -7.43 5.83 22.99
CA THR A 87 -7.35 5.25 24.35
C THR A 87 -7.24 6.31 25.46
N MET A 88 -6.94 7.57 25.11
CA MET A 88 -6.73 8.67 26.07
C MET A 88 -7.92 9.62 26.20
N ALA A 89 -8.96 9.42 25.38
CA ALA A 89 -10.22 10.17 25.42
C ALA A 89 -11.30 9.39 26.17
#